data_AF-A0A958JZQ8-F1
#
_entry.id   AF-A0A958JZQ8-F1
#
_cell.length_a   1.000
_cell.length_b   1.000
_cell.length_c   1.000
_cell.angle_alpha   90.00
_cell.angle_beta   90.00
_cell.angle_gamma   90.00
#
_symmetry.space_group_name_H-M   'P 1'
#
loop_
_entity.id
_entity.type
_entity.pdbx_description
1 polymer ?
#
loop_
_entity_poly.entity_id
_entity_poly.type
_entity_poly.pdbx_seq_one_letter_code
_entity_poly.pdbx_strand_id
1 'polypeptide(L)'
;MFQERKDSSDPVYSPISQPDVCYDPEKITLEGRYSDELSAYRAKRNWQETFETYFLLDEGDDFELNVIRDQGAHNILLTCCFFSACGRYAFWRLTNDQAPEAQYRIETAHVPNAESRYADFVASPDLRRSQDGPLLLNGWGKPPEINHDWIQRFKEMLERFRNLPKK
;
A
#
# COMPACT_ATOMS: atom_id res chain seq x y z
N MET A 1 -20.18 -56.01 -15.52
CA MET A 1 -18.96 -55.22 -15.29
C MET A 1 -18.99 -54.06 -16.26
N PHE A 2 -19.61 -52.95 -15.87
CA PHE A 2 -19.65 -51.69 -16.63
C PHE A 2 -19.36 -50.58 -15.64
N GLN A 3 -18.25 -49.89 -15.84
CA GLN A 3 -17.70 -48.90 -14.95
C GLN A 3 -17.99 -47.54 -15.57
N GLU A 4 -18.96 -46.81 -15.00
CA GLU A 4 -19.28 -45.44 -15.38
C GLU A 4 -18.10 -44.54 -15.05
N ARG A 5 -17.46 -43.97 -16.09
CA ARG A 5 -16.53 -42.86 -15.91
C ARG A 5 -17.35 -41.58 -15.79
N LYS A 6 -17.42 -41.07 -14.57
CA LYS A 6 -17.98 -39.76 -14.25
C LYS A 6 -16.86 -38.74 -14.46
N ASP A 7 -16.77 -38.19 -15.66
CA ASP A 7 -15.89 -37.05 -15.95
C ASP A 7 -16.53 -35.80 -15.32
N SER A 8 -16.22 -35.56 -14.04
CA SER A 8 -16.53 -34.32 -13.35
C SER A 8 -15.48 -33.26 -13.74
N SER A 9 -15.68 -32.63 -14.89
CA SER A 9 -14.97 -31.40 -15.24
C SER A 9 -15.65 -30.24 -14.52
N ASP A 10 -15.33 -30.06 -13.24
CA ASP A 10 -15.67 -28.81 -12.56
C ASP A 10 -14.90 -27.68 -13.26
N PRO A 11 -15.55 -26.56 -13.66
CA PRO A 11 -14.84 -25.42 -14.16
C PRO A 11 -13.92 -24.92 -13.05
N VAL A 12 -12.61 -24.96 -13.31
CA VAL A 12 -11.60 -24.31 -12.47
C VAL A 12 -11.92 -22.82 -12.49
N TYR A 13 -12.72 -22.37 -11.53
CA TYR A 13 -12.90 -20.97 -11.24
C TYR A 13 -11.53 -20.46 -10.81
N SER A 14 -10.80 -19.82 -11.73
CA SER A 14 -9.68 -18.99 -11.35
C SER A 14 -10.23 -17.99 -10.33
N PRO A 15 -9.69 -17.94 -9.09
CA PRO A 15 -10.19 -17.00 -8.10
C PRO A 15 -10.12 -15.60 -8.69
N ILE A 16 -11.25 -14.90 -8.68
CA ILE A 16 -11.32 -13.47 -8.98
C ILE A 16 -10.25 -12.85 -8.08
N SER A 17 -9.17 -12.38 -8.69
CA SER A 17 -8.02 -11.87 -7.95
C SER A 17 -8.51 -10.67 -7.17
N GLN A 18 -8.57 -10.81 -5.84
CA GLN A 18 -8.94 -9.70 -4.98
C GLN A 18 -8.01 -8.51 -5.28
N PRO A 19 -8.54 -7.28 -5.23
CA PRO A 19 -7.69 -6.12 -5.42
C PRO A 19 -6.60 -6.13 -4.37
N ASP A 20 -5.36 -6.04 -4.82
CA ASP A 20 -4.17 -6.19 -3.99
C ASP A 20 -3.19 -5.06 -4.29
N VAL A 21 -2.49 -4.63 -3.25
CA VAL A 21 -1.50 -3.57 -3.31
C VAL A 21 -0.16 -4.13 -2.83
N CYS A 22 0.84 -4.10 -3.71
CA CYS A 22 2.16 -4.64 -3.47
C CYS A 22 3.22 -3.52 -3.48
N TYR A 23 4.12 -3.57 -2.50
CA TYR A 23 5.25 -2.66 -2.38
C TYR A 23 6.52 -3.39 -2.82
N ASP A 24 7.19 -2.92 -3.87
CA ASP A 24 8.47 -3.44 -4.35
C ASP A 24 9.60 -2.50 -3.89
N PRO A 25 10.33 -2.84 -2.82
CA PRO A 25 11.39 -1.99 -2.27
C PRO A 25 12.67 -1.97 -3.13
N GLU A 26 12.85 -2.94 -4.03
CA GLU A 26 14.02 -2.97 -4.92
C GLU A 26 13.87 -1.93 -6.04
N LYS A 27 12.65 -1.80 -6.58
CA LYS A 27 12.34 -0.83 -7.62
C LYS A 27 11.80 0.50 -7.09
N ILE A 28 11.45 0.57 -5.80
CA ILE A 28 10.75 1.70 -5.19
C ILE A 28 9.45 1.97 -5.93
N THR A 29 8.69 0.90 -6.14
CA THR A 29 7.42 0.94 -6.88
C THR A 29 6.29 0.39 -6.03
N LEU A 30 5.12 0.99 -6.21
CA LEU A 30 3.86 0.53 -5.64
C LEU A 30 2.98 0.03 -6.77
N GLU A 31 2.47 -1.19 -6.66
CA GLU A 31 1.64 -1.83 -7.68
C GLU A 31 0.25 -2.15 -7.09
N GLY A 32 -0.81 -1.78 -7.80
CA GLY A 32 -2.19 -2.09 -7.46
C GLY A 32 -2.82 -2.90 -8.58
N ARG A 33 -3.46 -4.02 -8.26
CA ARG A 33 -4.16 -4.87 -9.24
C ARG A 33 -5.66 -4.75 -9.05
N TYR A 34 -6.38 -4.51 -10.13
CA TYR A 34 -7.83 -4.28 -10.09
C TYR A 34 -8.55 -5.09 -11.18
N SER A 35 -9.77 -5.55 -10.88
CA SER A 35 -10.62 -6.31 -11.80
C SER A 35 -11.25 -5.47 -12.91
N ASP A 36 -11.31 -4.16 -12.73
CA ASP A 36 -11.96 -3.24 -13.64
C ASP A 36 -11.28 -1.86 -13.65
N GLU A 37 -11.49 -1.14 -14.76
CA GLU A 37 -10.87 0.17 -14.98
C GLU A 37 -11.39 1.24 -14.02
N LEU A 38 -12.68 1.20 -13.67
CA LEU A 38 -13.27 2.23 -12.82
C LEU A 38 -12.64 2.17 -11.42
N SER A 39 -12.45 0.98 -10.87
CA SER A 39 -11.72 0.73 -9.62
C SER A 39 -10.28 1.22 -9.71
N ALA A 40 -9.57 0.92 -10.81
CA ALA A 40 -8.18 1.36 -11.01
C ALA A 40 -8.05 2.90 -11.09
N TYR A 41 -8.92 3.58 -11.83
CA TYR A 41 -8.88 5.04 -11.93
C TYR A 41 -9.29 5.74 -10.62
N ARG A 42 -10.21 5.14 -9.86
CA ARG A 42 -10.52 5.61 -8.49
C ARG A 42 -9.31 5.47 -7.58
N ALA A 43 -8.66 4.32 -7.63
CA ALA A 43 -7.45 4.09 -6.88
C ALA A 43 -6.35 5.08 -7.26
N LYS A 44 -6.11 5.30 -8.57
CA LYS A 44 -5.14 6.28 -9.07
C LYS A 44 -5.36 7.66 -8.45
N ARG A 45 -6.59 8.18 -8.54
CA ARG A 45 -6.92 9.51 -7.99
C ARG A 45 -6.69 9.58 -6.48
N ASN A 46 -7.10 8.55 -5.75
CA ASN A 46 -6.97 8.53 -4.29
C ASN A 46 -5.51 8.32 -3.84
N TRP A 47 -4.71 7.58 -4.60
CA TRP A 47 -3.26 7.44 -4.36
C TRP A 47 -2.58 8.80 -4.54
N GLN A 48 -2.85 9.48 -5.65
CA GLN A 48 -2.36 10.83 -5.91
C GLN A 48 -2.72 11.79 -4.77
N GLU A 49 -4.00 11.87 -4.41
CA GLU A 49 -4.46 12.73 -3.31
C GLU A 49 -3.77 12.37 -1.98
N THR A 50 -3.57 11.08 -1.71
CA THR A 50 -2.86 10.63 -0.50
C THR A 50 -1.40 11.09 -0.51
N PHE A 51 -0.71 10.98 -1.64
CA PHE A 51 0.68 11.42 -1.78
C PHE A 51 0.83 12.93 -1.63
N GLU A 52 -0.03 13.70 -2.29
CA GLU A 52 -0.04 15.15 -2.23
C GLU A 52 -0.38 15.65 -0.81
N THR A 53 -1.31 15.01 -0.10
CA THR A 53 -1.79 15.50 1.20
C THR A 53 -0.98 15.02 2.41
N TYR A 54 -0.58 13.74 2.44
CA TYR A 54 0.14 13.17 3.60
C TYR A 54 1.65 13.36 3.51
N PHE A 55 2.18 13.41 2.29
CA PHE A 55 3.62 13.44 2.05
C PHE A 55 4.11 14.70 1.32
N LEU A 56 3.18 15.57 0.88
CA LEU A 56 3.49 16.82 0.16
C LEU A 56 4.35 16.56 -1.07
N LEU A 57 4.00 15.52 -1.84
CA LEU A 57 4.68 15.15 -3.07
C LEU A 57 3.97 15.71 -4.29
N ASP A 58 4.72 16.06 -5.33
CA ASP A 58 4.23 16.53 -6.61
C ASP A 58 4.29 15.43 -7.70
N GLU A 59 3.19 15.16 -8.39
CA GLU A 59 3.15 14.21 -9.52
C GLU A 59 3.98 14.76 -10.69
N GLY A 60 4.86 13.92 -11.27
CA GLY A 60 5.79 14.28 -12.33
C GLY A 60 7.20 14.60 -11.84
N ASP A 61 7.33 15.16 -10.64
CA ASP A 61 8.62 15.48 -10.03
C ASP A 61 9.05 14.43 -8.99
N ASP A 62 8.15 14.07 -8.08
CA ASP A 62 8.44 13.13 -6.99
C ASP A 62 8.03 11.70 -7.33
N PHE A 63 6.91 11.54 -8.02
CA PHE A 63 6.34 10.24 -8.39
C PHE A 63 5.55 10.30 -9.70
N GLU A 64 5.29 9.14 -10.31
CA GLU A 64 4.46 9.03 -11.51
C GLU A 64 3.51 7.83 -11.40
N LEU A 65 2.24 8.04 -11.75
CA LEU A 65 1.18 7.03 -11.73
C LEU A 65 0.76 6.58 -13.12
N ASN A 66 0.91 5.29 -13.40
CA ASN A 66 0.57 4.69 -14.69
C ASN A 66 -0.49 3.60 -14.54
N VAL A 67 -1.51 3.62 -15.40
CA VAL A 67 -2.55 2.58 -15.46
C VAL A 67 -2.38 1.81 -16.77
N ILE A 68 -2.07 0.53 -16.65
CA ILE A 68 -1.80 -0.38 -17.77
C ILE A 68 -2.86 -1.47 -17.75
N ARG A 69 -3.51 -1.69 -18.90
CA ARG A 69 -4.39 -2.86 -19.06
C ARG A 69 -3.55 -4.07 -19.42
N ASP A 70 -3.60 -5.10 -18.59
CA ASP A 70 -2.96 -6.37 -18.95
C ASP A 70 -3.85 -7.08 -19.98
N GLN A 71 -3.33 -7.23 -21.20
CA GLN A 71 -4.06 -7.86 -22.31
C GLN A 71 -4.30 -9.36 -22.08
N GLY A 72 -3.55 -10.01 -21.18
CA GLY A 72 -3.66 -11.44 -20.91
C GLY A 72 -4.44 -11.82 -19.64
N ALA A 73 -4.44 -10.97 -18.62
CA ALA A 73 -4.91 -11.36 -17.28
C ALA A 73 -6.31 -10.83 -16.90
N HIS A 74 -7.01 -10.11 -17.79
CA HIS A 74 -8.26 -9.38 -17.48
C HIS A 74 -8.15 -8.43 -16.28
N ASN A 75 -6.93 -8.10 -15.86
CA ASN A 75 -6.66 -7.22 -14.73
C ASN A 75 -6.09 -5.89 -15.22
N ILE A 76 -6.37 -4.85 -14.47
CA ILE A 76 -5.83 -3.52 -14.66
C ILE A 76 -4.73 -3.31 -13.61
N LEU A 77 -3.53 -2.98 -14.07
CA LEU A 77 -2.39 -2.70 -13.22
C LEU A 77 -2.22 -1.19 -13.07
N LEU A 78 -2.25 -0.71 -11.83
CA LEU A 78 -1.83 0.64 -11.45
C LEU A 78 -0.41 0.55 -10.90
N THR A 79 0.52 1.31 -11.45
CA THR A 79 1.88 1.41 -10.94
C THR A 79 2.19 2.84 -10.51
N CYS A 80 2.92 2.98 -9.41
CA CYS A 80 3.48 4.23 -8.94
C CYS A 80 5.00 4.06 -8.81
N CYS A 81 5.77 4.93 -9.46
CA CYS A 81 7.21 4.96 -9.37
C CYS A 81 7.65 6.20 -8.59
N PHE A 82 8.53 6.06 -7.60
CA PHE A 82 9.04 7.19 -6.81
C PHE A 82 10.48 7.52 -7.21
N PHE A 83 10.73 8.74 -7.69
CA PHE A 83 12.03 9.10 -8.29
C PHE A 83 12.86 10.03 -7.39
N SER A 84 12.21 10.97 -6.70
CA SER A 84 12.89 11.98 -5.90
C SER A 84 13.29 11.47 -4.50
N ALA A 85 14.11 12.24 -3.78
CA ALA A 85 14.44 11.95 -2.40
C ALA A 85 13.19 11.96 -1.49
N CYS A 86 12.27 12.91 -1.71
CA CYS A 86 11.02 13.02 -0.97
C CYS A 86 10.10 11.82 -1.24
N GLY A 87 9.95 11.44 -2.52
CA GLY A 87 9.16 10.27 -2.92
C GLY A 87 9.71 8.97 -2.34
N ARG A 88 11.03 8.77 -2.37
CA ARG A 88 11.69 7.59 -1.77
C ARG A 88 11.50 7.54 -0.26
N TYR A 89 11.54 8.69 0.42
CA TYR A 89 11.28 8.76 1.85
C TYR A 89 9.81 8.44 2.19
N ALA A 90 8.86 8.94 1.40
CA ALA A 90 7.46 8.57 1.54
C ALA A 90 7.24 7.05 1.34
N PHE A 91 7.85 6.46 0.32
CA PHE A 91 7.82 5.01 0.10
C PHE A 91 8.40 4.23 1.29
N TRP A 92 9.53 4.69 1.85
CA TRP A 92 10.09 4.09 3.05
C TRP A 92 9.11 4.19 4.23
N ARG A 93 8.45 5.33 4.42
CA ARG A 93 7.45 5.49 5.49
C ARG A 93 6.28 4.52 5.33
N LEU A 94 5.81 4.30 4.11
CA LEU A 94 4.74 3.35 3.81
C LEU A 94 5.15 1.89 4.07
N THR A 95 6.39 1.53 3.79
CA THR A 95 6.90 0.14 3.95
C THR A 95 7.43 -0.18 5.35
N ASN A 96 7.48 0.80 6.25
CA ASN A 96 7.99 0.66 7.63
C ASN A 96 6.95 1.08 8.68
N ASP A 97 5.66 1.03 8.35
CA ASP A 97 4.54 1.37 9.24
C ASP A 97 4.65 2.77 9.87
N GLN A 98 5.29 3.73 9.19
CA GLN A 98 5.47 5.11 9.68
C GLN A 98 4.39 6.07 9.16
N ALA A 99 3.41 5.56 8.42
CA ALA A 99 2.26 6.30 7.91
C ALA A 99 1.04 5.36 7.71
N PRO A 100 0.56 4.68 8.77
CA PRO A 100 -0.48 3.66 8.65
C PRO A 100 -1.80 4.21 8.09
N GLU A 101 -2.13 5.48 8.33
CA GLU A 101 -3.33 6.11 7.78
C GLU A 101 -3.23 6.28 6.26
N ALA A 102 -2.06 6.67 5.75
CA ALA A 102 -1.81 6.80 4.32
C ALA A 102 -1.79 5.43 3.64
N GLN A 103 -1.18 4.44 4.28
CA GLN A 103 -1.20 3.05 3.81
C GLN A 103 -2.63 2.52 3.69
N TYR A 104 -3.45 2.68 4.73
CA TYR A 104 -4.86 2.29 4.69
C TYR A 104 -5.64 2.97 3.55
N ARG A 105 -5.39 4.28 3.34
CA ARG A 105 -6.02 5.04 2.23
C ARG A 105 -5.64 4.48 0.86
N ILE A 106 -4.38 4.07 0.69
CA ILE A 106 -3.85 3.49 -0.54
C ILE A 106 -4.45 2.10 -0.79
N GLU A 107 -4.46 1.24 0.22
CA GLU A 107 -4.96 -0.14 0.11
C GLU A 107 -6.47 -0.18 -0.17
N THR A 108 -7.24 0.72 0.46
CA THR A 108 -8.69 0.80 0.27
C THR A 108 -9.12 1.73 -0.87
N ALA A 109 -8.17 2.33 -1.60
CA ALA A 109 -8.39 3.43 -2.55
C ALA A 109 -9.44 3.13 -3.63
N HIS A 110 -9.58 1.87 -4.04
CA HIS A 110 -10.51 1.42 -5.06
C HIS A 110 -11.97 1.36 -4.61
N VAL A 111 -12.21 1.24 -3.30
CA VAL A 111 -13.56 1.16 -2.72
C VAL A 111 -14.27 2.51 -2.95
N PRO A 112 -15.56 2.53 -3.33
CA PRO A 112 -16.31 3.78 -3.39
C PRO A 112 -16.32 4.47 -2.02
N ASN A 113 -16.32 5.81 -1.99
CA ASN A 113 -16.59 6.58 -0.77
C ASN A 113 -18.05 6.34 -0.33
N ALA A 114 -18.32 5.23 0.34
CA ALA A 114 -19.49 5.08 1.18
C ALA A 114 -19.11 5.56 2.58
N GLU A 115 -20.06 6.19 3.29
CA GLU A 115 -19.93 6.64 4.68
C GLU A 115 -19.46 5.51 5.65
N SER A 116 -19.42 4.26 5.19
CA SER A 116 -18.88 3.08 5.90
C SER A 116 -17.38 3.15 6.21
N ARG A 117 -16.58 3.94 5.48
CA ARG A 117 -15.11 4.02 5.70
C ARG A 117 -14.72 4.51 7.09
N TYR A 118 -15.53 5.37 7.71
CA TYR A 118 -15.29 5.80 9.10
C TYR A 118 -15.57 4.67 10.09
N ALA A 119 -16.65 3.90 9.86
CA ALA A 119 -17.01 2.78 10.72
C ALA A 119 -15.96 1.68 10.68
N ASP A 120 -15.42 1.34 9.51
CA ASP A 120 -14.36 0.32 9.37
C ASP A 120 -13.03 0.78 10.00
N PHE A 121 -12.68 2.06 9.84
CA PHE A 121 -11.51 2.66 10.48
C PHE A 121 -11.63 2.66 12.01
N VAL A 122 -12.80 3.04 12.56
CA VAL A 122 -13.06 3.03 14.02
C VAL A 122 -13.21 1.60 14.57
N ALA A 123 -13.70 0.67 13.76
CA ALA A 123 -13.87 -0.73 14.14
C ALA A 123 -12.57 -1.51 14.13
N SER A 124 -11.53 -1.04 13.43
CA SER A 124 -10.22 -1.68 13.37
C SER A 124 -9.64 -1.85 14.78
N PRO A 125 -9.38 -3.09 15.23
CA PRO A 125 -8.96 -3.38 16.61
C PRO A 125 -7.61 -2.74 16.94
N ASP A 126 -6.75 -2.50 15.94
CA ASP A 126 -5.41 -1.93 16.10
C ASP A 126 -5.43 -0.41 16.39
N LEU A 127 -6.55 0.26 16.07
CA LEU A 127 -6.74 1.70 16.28
C LEU A 127 -7.55 2.03 17.54
N ARG A 128 -8.04 1.01 18.26
CA ARG A 128 -8.74 1.21 19.53
C ARG A 128 -7.73 1.67 20.58
N ARG A 129 -7.75 2.96 20.92
CA ARG A 129 -7.17 3.46 22.18
C ARG A 129 -7.65 2.55 23.30
N SER A 130 -6.73 1.88 24.01
CA SER A 130 -7.04 1.18 25.25
C SER A 130 -7.78 2.13 26.19
N GLN A 131 -9.10 1.98 26.27
CA GLN A 131 -9.99 2.83 27.05
C GLN A 131 -10.16 2.37 28.51
N ASP A 132 -9.55 1.25 28.90
CA ASP A 132 -9.72 0.72 30.25
C ASP A 132 -8.56 1.12 31.15
N GLY A 133 -8.64 2.35 31.68
CA GLY A 133 -7.90 2.75 32.87
C GLY A 133 -7.81 4.27 33.06
N PRO A 134 -7.95 4.79 34.29
CA PRO A 134 -7.54 6.17 34.57
C PRO A 134 -6.07 6.31 34.17
N LEU A 135 -5.73 7.42 33.50
CA LEU A 135 -4.35 7.81 33.19
C LEU A 135 -3.58 8.05 34.50
N LEU A 136 -3.17 6.97 35.15
CA LEU A 136 -2.07 7.00 36.08
C LEU A 136 -0.84 7.31 35.24
N LEU A 137 -0.26 8.48 35.49
CA LEU A 137 1.03 8.92 34.97
C LEU A 137 2.18 8.10 35.58
N ASN A 138 1.99 6.79 35.74
CA ASN A 138 2.94 5.84 36.30
C ASN A 138 3.52 5.02 35.15
N GLY A 139 4.18 5.71 34.22
CA GLY A 139 4.48 5.09 32.93
C GLY A 139 5.25 5.95 31.93
N TRP A 140 5.98 6.98 32.37
CA TRP A 140 7.22 7.33 31.67
C TRP A 140 8.23 6.19 31.91
N GLY A 141 7.87 4.98 31.46
CA GLY A 141 8.85 4.07 30.90
C GLY A 141 9.59 4.89 29.86
N LYS A 142 10.91 4.74 29.86
CA LYS A 142 11.84 5.55 29.06
C LYS A 142 11.20 5.91 27.71
N PRO A 143 11.33 7.18 27.23
CA PRO A 143 11.00 7.47 25.84
C PRO A 143 11.60 6.35 24.99
N PRO A 144 10.85 5.78 24.01
CA PRO A 144 11.36 4.70 23.20
C PRO A 144 12.78 5.09 22.82
N GLU A 145 13.76 4.27 23.23
CA GLU A 145 15.15 4.56 22.89
C GLU A 145 15.12 4.89 21.41
N ILE A 146 15.51 6.13 21.08
CA ILE A 146 15.60 6.57 19.69
C ILE A 146 16.50 5.53 19.07
N ASN A 147 15.88 4.58 18.36
CA ASN A 147 16.57 3.37 17.99
C ASN A 147 17.57 3.85 16.94
N HIS A 148 18.84 4.03 17.31
CA HIS A 148 19.86 4.53 16.40
C HIS A 148 19.97 3.66 15.14
N ASP A 149 19.39 2.45 15.17
CA ASP A 149 19.14 1.57 14.05
C ASP A 149 18.33 2.22 12.91
N TRP A 150 17.38 3.13 13.17
CA TRP A 150 16.61 3.77 12.09
C TRP A 150 17.49 4.69 11.24
N ILE A 151 18.42 5.42 11.86
CA ILE A 151 19.40 6.25 11.15
C ILE A 151 20.30 5.35 10.29
N GLN A 152 20.66 4.19 10.81
CA GLN A 152 21.52 3.24 10.12
C GLN A 152 20.79 2.59 8.94
N ARG A 153 19.55 2.12 9.11
CA ARG A 153 18.70 1.59 8.03
C ARG A 153 18.40 2.65 6.97
N PHE A 154 18.15 3.89 7.38
CA PHE A 154 17.96 5.00 6.45
C PHE A 154 19.24 5.32 5.67
N LYS A 155 20.40 5.33 6.32
CA LYS A 155 21.70 5.45 5.66
C LYS A 155 21.96 4.31 4.68
N GLU A 156 21.74 3.07 5.09
CA GLU A 156 21.89 1.88 4.22
C GLU A 156 20.96 1.93 3.02
N MET A 157 19.72 2.37 3.23
CA MET A 157 18.75 2.59 2.17
C MET A 157 19.22 3.69 1.20
N LEU A 158 19.67 4.85 1.71
CA LEU A 158 20.24 5.91 0.88
C LEU A 158 21.50 5.47 0.12
N GLU A 159 22.36 4.67 0.75
CA GLU A 159 23.58 4.12 0.12
C GLU A 159 23.22 3.15 -1.00
N ARG A 160 22.24 2.27 -0.79
CA ARG A 160 21.68 1.39 -1.84
C ARG A 160 21.13 2.21 -3.00
N PHE A 161 20.40 3.28 -2.69
CA PHE A 161 19.80 4.16 -3.68
C PHE A 161 20.79 5.02 -4.45
N ARG A 162 21.94 5.38 -3.85
CA ARG A 162 23.03 6.09 -4.54
C ARG A 162 23.72 5.22 -5.59
N ASN A 163 23.70 3.90 -5.40
CA ASN A 163 24.38 2.93 -6.23
C ASN A 163 23.50 2.32 -7.35
N LEU A 164 22.24 2.75 -7.47
CA LEU A 164 21.38 2.33 -8.58
C LEU A 164 21.87 2.94 -9.91
N PRO A 165 21.94 2.16 -11.00
CA PRO A 165 22.35 2.67 -12.30
C PRO A 165 21.35 3.73 -12.78
N LYS A 166 21.87 4.93 -13.09
CA LYS A 166 21.08 5.97 -13.76
C LYS A 166 20.81 5.48 -15.18
N LYS A 167 19.55 5.14 -15.46
CA LYS A 167 19.08 4.92 -16.83
C LYS A 167 18.94 6.25 -17.55
#